data_AF-A0A7W6KAT8-F1
#
_entry.id   AF-A0A7W6KAT8-F1
#
_cell.length_a   1.000
_cell.length_b   1.000
_cell.length_c   1.000
_cell.angle_alpha   90.00
_cell.angle_beta   90.00
_cell.angle_gamma   90.00
#
_symmetry.space_group_name_H-M   'P 1'
#
loop_
_entity.id
_entity.type
_entity.pdbx_description
1 polymer ?
#
loop_
_entity_poly.entity_id
_entity_poly.type
_entity_poly.pdbx_seq_one_letter_code
_entity_poly.pdbx_strand_id
1 'polypeptide(L)' 'MKIKETIARILNESGTTANSEAYQLSISKTEMLSQLFQEGFDHEVIDNALMEMCDDGSLVLDDTHVLLYDRPVL' A
#
# COMPACT_ATOMS: atom_id res chain seq x y z
N MET A 1 16.59 -2.85 -0.28
CA MET A 1 15.28 -2.49 -0.87
C MET A 1 14.64 -1.43 0.00
N LYS A 2 13.98 -0.42 -0.58
CA LYS A 2 13.24 0.58 0.20
C LYS A 2 11.83 0.06 0.47
N ILE A 3 11.32 0.20 1.69
CA ILE A 3 9.99 -0.29 2.08
C ILE A 3 8.86 0.18 1.16
N LYS A 4 8.92 1.43 0.67
CA LYS A 4 7.92 1.97 -0.28
C LYS A 4 7.86 1.21 -1.61
N GLU A 5 9.02 0.74 -2.10
CA GLU A 5 9.10 -0.09 -3.31
C GLU A 5 8.46 -1.46 -3.04
N THR A 6 8.68 -2.01 -1.84
CA THR A 6 8.05 -3.27 -1.41
C THR A 6 6.54 -3.11 -1.30
N ILE A 7 6.04 -2.03 -0.70
CA ILE A 7 4.60 -1.74 -0.61
C ILE A 7 3.97 -1.67 -2.00
N ALA A 8 4.59 -0.92 -2.93
CA ALA A 8 4.12 -0.82 -4.30
C ALA A 8 4.14 -2.18 -5.02
N ARG A 9 5.17 -2.99 -4.81
CA ARG A 9 5.26 -4.35 -5.34
C ARG A 9 4.13 -5.24 -4.81
N ILE A 10 3.91 -5.26 -3.50
CA ILE A 10 2.84 -6.06 -2.87
C ILE A 10 1.47 -5.63 -3.40
N LEU A 11 1.22 -4.33 -3.54
CA LEU A 11 -0.01 -3.81 -4.15
C LEU A 11 -0.20 -4.31 -5.59
N ASN A 12 0.86 -4.36 -6.40
CA ASN A 12 0.78 -4.83 -7.79
C ASN A 12 0.66 -6.35 -7.90
N GLU A 13 1.31 -7.12 -7.02
CA GLU A 13 1.34 -8.59 -7.08
C GLU A 13 0.12 -9.23 -6.41
N SER A 14 -0.33 -8.66 -5.29
CA SER A 14 -1.38 -9.23 -4.43
C SER A 14 -2.62 -8.34 -4.33
N GLY A 15 -2.58 -7.10 -4.82
CA GLY A 15 -3.74 -6.23 -4.85
C GLY A 15 -4.77 -6.71 -5.85
N THR A 16 -6.03 -6.43 -5.53
CA THR A 16 -7.19 -6.63 -6.40
C THR A 16 -7.64 -5.30 -6.96
N THR A 17 -8.30 -5.31 -8.11
CA THR A 17 -8.88 -4.08 -8.67
C THR A 17 -9.83 -3.46 -7.66
N ALA A 18 -9.61 -2.19 -7.30
CA ALA A 18 -10.49 -1.52 -6.35
C ALA A 18 -11.87 -1.28 -7.00
N ASN A 19 -12.94 -1.42 -6.21
CA ASN A 19 -14.33 -1.23 -6.68
C ASN A 19 -14.72 0.25 -6.84
N SER A 20 -13.76 1.13 -7.11
CA SER A 20 -13.95 2.59 -7.15
C SER A 20 -13.16 3.20 -8.29
N GLU A 21 -13.75 4.17 -8.98
CA GLU A 21 -13.10 4.90 -10.09
C GLU A 21 -11.88 5.72 -9.65
N ALA A 22 -11.71 5.98 -8.35
CA ALA A 22 -10.60 6.75 -7.81
C ALA A 22 -9.33 5.93 -7.55
N TYR A 23 -9.44 4.60 -7.51
CA TYR A 23 -8.38 3.72 -7.05
C TYR A 23 -8.17 2.57 -8.05
N GLN A 24 -6.91 2.26 -8.35
CA GLN A 24 -6.60 1.12 -9.22
C GLN A 24 -6.59 -0.19 -8.46
N LEU A 25 -5.90 -0.21 -7.31
CA LEU A 25 -5.59 -1.43 -6.57
C LEU A 25 -5.99 -1.29 -5.12
N SER A 26 -6.44 -2.41 -4.55
CA SER A 26 -6.84 -2.55 -3.15
C SER A 26 -6.31 -3.86 -2.59
N ILE A 27 -5.77 -3.81 -1.39
CA ILE A 27 -5.38 -5.00 -0.62
C ILE A 27 -5.78 -4.80 0.84
N SER A 28 -6.12 -5.88 1.54
CA SER A 28 -6.42 -5.79 2.96
C SER A 28 -5.18 -5.35 3.75
N LYS A 29 -5.38 -4.53 4.78
CA LYS A 29 -4.29 -4.10 5.68
C LYS A 29 -3.60 -5.30 6.31
N THR A 30 -4.36 -6.29 6.76
CA THR A 30 -3.82 -7.52 7.36
C THR A 30 -2.87 -8.24 6.41
N GLU A 31 -3.22 -8.35 5.13
CA GLU A 31 -2.39 -9.04 4.15
C GLU A 31 -1.14 -8.24 3.78
N MET A 32 -1.28 -6.93 3.57
CA MET A 32 -0.14 -6.02 3.36
C MET A 32 0.86 -6.12 4.53
N LEU A 33 0.37 -5.99 5.76
CA LEU A 33 1.20 -6.07 6.96
C LEU A 33 1.87 -7.44 7.07
N SER A 34 1.13 -8.52 6.86
CA SER A 34 1.69 -9.89 6.90
C SER A 34 2.85 -10.06 5.92
N GLN A 35 2.74 -9.56 4.69
CA GLN A 35 3.81 -9.66 3.70
C GLN A 35 5.01 -8.77 4.05
N LEU A 36 4.78 -7.55 4.52
CA LEU A 36 5.86 -6.65 4.96
C LEU A 36 6.62 -7.21 6.16
N PHE A 37 5.93 -7.86 7.10
CA PHE A 37 6.59 -8.55 8.21
C PHE A 37 7.42 -9.76 7.75
N GLN A 38 6.95 -10.51 6.75
CA GLN A 38 7.71 -11.63 6.16
C GLN A 38 8.97 -11.16 5.43
N GLU A 39 8.96 -9.95 4.87
CA GLU A 39 10.12 -9.30 4.27
C GLU A 39 11.08 -8.70 5.32
N GLY A 40 10.74 -8.79 6.61
CA GLY A 40 11.60 -8.38 7.72
C GLY A 40 11.50 -6.90 8.10
N PHE A 41 10.43 -6.21 7.71
CA PHE A 41 10.19 -4.82 8.15
C PHE A 41 9.51 -4.78 9.52
N ASP A 42 9.98 -3.88 10.38
CA ASP A 42 9.37 -3.63 11.69
C ASP A 42 8.09 -2.80 11.57
N HIS A 43 7.19 -2.95 12.56
CA HIS A 43 5.90 -2.26 12.59
C HIS A 43 6.04 -0.74 12.48
N GLU A 44 6.98 -0.15 13.22
CA GLU A 44 7.22 1.30 13.20
C GLU A 44 7.69 1.79 11.82
N VAL A 45 8.52 0.99 11.13
CA VAL A 45 8.99 1.31 9.78
C VAL A 45 7.84 1.24 8.78
N ILE A 46 6.98 0.23 8.92
CA ILE A 46 5.80 0.04 8.08
C ILE A 46 4.82 1.20 8.26
N ASP A 47 4.47 1.55 9.50
CA ASP A 47 3.53 2.64 9.78
C ASP A 47 4.04 3.97 9.25
N ASN A 48 5.32 4.29 9.50
CA ASN A 48 5.93 5.51 8.99
C ASN A 48 5.91 5.55 7.46
N ALA A 49 6.23 4.44 6.79
CA ALA A 49 6.19 4.37 5.34
C ALA A 49 4.78 4.54 4.76
N LEU A 50 3.78 3.88 5.37
CA LEU A 50 2.39 3.99 4.94
C LEU A 50 1.84 5.40 5.17
N MET A 51 2.17 6.05 6.30
CA MET A 51 1.80 7.44 6.56
C MET A 51 2.46 8.38 5.55
N GLU A 52 3.76 8.24 5.29
CA GLU A 52 4.44 9.07 4.28
C GLU A 52 3.81 8.92 2.88
N MET A 53 3.39 7.71 2.49
CA MET A 53 2.73 7.47 1.21
C MET A 53 1.27 7.94 1.19
N CYS A 54 0.64 8.12 2.35
CA CYS A 54 -0.64 8.83 2.45
C CYS A 54 -0.43 10.33 2.24
N ASP A 55 0.61 10.89 2.87
CA ASP A 55 0.92 12.32 2.84
C ASP A 55 1.33 12.79 1.44
N ASP A 56 2.08 11.97 0.69
CA ASP A 56 2.40 12.24 -0.73
C ASP A 56 1.22 11.92 -1.69
N GLY A 57 0.17 11.32 -1.15
CA GLY A 57 -1.06 10.92 -1.83
C GLY A 57 -0.86 9.81 -2.86
N SER A 58 0.17 8.97 -2.70
CA SER A 58 0.35 7.77 -3.51
C SER A 58 -0.69 6.70 -3.16
N LEU A 59 -1.06 6.59 -1.89
CA LEU A 59 -2.07 5.63 -1.42
C LEU A 59 -3.03 6.25 -0.40
N VAL A 60 -4.10 5.52 -0.09
CA VAL A 60 -5.04 5.79 1.01
C VAL A 60 -5.11 4.57 1.91
N LEU A 61 -5.19 4.81 3.22
CA LEU A 61 -5.51 3.80 4.20
C LEU A 61 -6.97 3.96 4.61
N ASP A 62 -7.81 3.01 4.23
CA ASP A 62 -9.16 2.84 4.78
C ASP A 62 -9.09 2.01 6.06
N ASP A 63 -10.16 1.87 6.84
CA ASP A 63 -10.19 1.11 8.10
C ASP A 63 -9.66 -0.32 7.94
N THR A 64 -9.89 -0.94 6.78
CA THR A 64 -9.53 -2.34 6.52
C THR A 64 -8.60 -2.56 5.32
N HIS A 65 -8.38 -1.54 4.47
CA HIS A 65 -7.68 -1.69 3.20
C HIS A 65 -6.59 -0.63 2.99
N VAL A 66 -5.62 -0.99 2.15
CA VAL A 66 -4.63 -0.09 1.54
C VAL A 66 -5.01 0.05 0.07
N LEU A 67 -5.25 1.27 -0.38
CA LEU A 67 -5.76 1.61 -1.70
C LEU A 67 -4.74 2.43 -2.48
N LEU A 68 -4.42 2.06 -3.71
CA LEU A 68 -3.54 2.82 -4.60
C LEU A 68 -4.37 3.76 -5.49
N TYR A 69 -4.02 5.05 -5.54
CA TYR A 69 -4.71 6.01 -6.41
C TYR A 69 -4.51 5.69 -7.90
N ASP A 70 -5.57 5.92 -8.68
CA ASP A 70 -5.47 6.00 -10.14
C ASP A 70 -4.89 7.37 -10.53
N ARG A 71 -3.57 7.53 -10.39
CA ARG A 71 -2.89 8.72 -10.92
C ARG A 71 -2.49 8.47 -12.37
N PRO A 72 -2.77 9.39 -13.31
CA PRO A 72 -2.13 9.36 -14.60
C PRO A 72 -0.62 9.50 -14.39
N VAL A 73 0.17 8.60 -14.98
CA VAL A 73 1.63 8.75 -15.06
C VAL A 73 1.86 10.01 -15.91
N LEU A 74 2.26 11.11 -15.27
CA LEU A 74 2.63 12.36 -15.94
C LEU A 74 3.81 12.15 -16.88
#